data_AF-A0A7V6YRG4-F1
#
_entry.id   AF-A0A7V6YRG4-F1
#
_cell.length_a   1.000
_cell.length_b   1.000
_cell.length_c   1.000
_cell.angle_alpha   90.00
_cell.angle_beta   90.00
_cell.angle_gamma   90.00
#
_symmetry.space_group_name_H-M   'P 1'
#
loop_
_entity.id
_entity.type
_entity.pdbx_description
1 polymer ?
#
loop_
_entity_poly.entity_id
_entity_poly.type
_entity_poly.pdbx_seq_one_letter_code
_entity_poly.pdbx_strand_id
1 'polypeptide(L)'
;MKDDYPTSMDLYDYEYYMKSRPHVVLLGAGASCAAIPNGDKNGRKISAMNGFIKKLGLTDILEKITLHTSSDNLEDIYMELDERSKAEPNCMDAKQKLEEVIRDYMLDFKLPDSPTVYDYLIMGLTSKDLIATFNWDPLLVQAYARAMAYTTNLPQLAFLHGNVAVGYCVEDNVMGNVGMPCRCGEPLAPTKLLFPIKNKDYSSDTAISKSWKSLNNALEVAYMVTIFGYSAPKSDVEAIAMLKKAWGAVKDRNLEEIEIVDLRDENEVIQSWDDFIHTHHYSYHSNFFTTTIGRCPRRSCEATFDRLMMNHWLKPDKGFKPDMDFSDIDKLT
;
A
#
# COMPACT_ATOMS: atom_id res chain seq x y z
N MET A 1 -24.48 -41.70 -16.36
CA MET A 1 -23.94 -40.41 -15.92
C MET A 1 -24.82 -39.35 -16.56
N LYS A 2 -25.49 -38.51 -15.79
CA LYS A 2 -26.03 -37.28 -16.36
C LYS A 2 -24.81 -36.40 -16.61
N ASP A 3 -24.62 -36.06 -17.87
CA ASP A 3 -23.59 -35.10 -18.28
C ASP A 3 -24.02 -33.72 -17.76
N ASP A 4 -23.61 -33.40 -16.53
CA ASP A 4 -23.78 -32.09 -15.90
C ASP A 4 -22.75 -31.12 -16.50
N TYR A 5 -22.91 -30.80 -17.78
CA TYR A 5 -22.15 -29.72 -18.40
C TYR A 5 -22.73 -28.38 -17.94
N PRO A 6 -21.88 -27.39 -17.62
CA PRO A 6 -22.33 -26.06 -17.25
C PRO A 6 -23.17 -25.46 -18.38
N THR A 7 -24.30 -24.87 -18.01
CA THR A 7 -25.18 -24.15 -18.93
C THR A 7 -24.56 -22.82 -19.33
N SER A 8 -25.12 -22.16 -20.34
CA SER A 8 -24.70 -20.80 -20.70
C SER A 8 -24.90 -19.79 -19.56
N MET A 9 -25.90 -20.02 -18.71
CA MET A 9 -26.14 -19.20 -17.52
C MET A 9 -25.03 -19.41 -16.49
N ASP A 10 -24.65 -20.67 -16.23
CA ASP A 10 -23.58 -21.00 -15.27
C ASP A 10 -22.24 -20.38 -15.68
N LEU A 11 -21.93 -20.37 -16.98
CA LEU A 11 -20.71 -19.75 -17.51
C LEU A 11 -20.75 -18.22 -17.37
N TYR A 12 -21.90 -17.60 -17.67
CA TYR A 12 -22.08 -16.15 -17.50
C TYR A 12 -21.95 -15.73 -16.03
N ASP A 13 -22.60 -16.46 -15.12
CA ASP A 13 -22.56 -16.17 -13.69
C ASP A 13 -21.15 -16.35 -13.13
N TYR A 14 -20.41 -17.36 -13.60
CA TYR A 14 -19.01 -17.56 -13.24
C TYR A 14 -18.12 -16.42 -13.73
N GLU A 15 -18.25 -16.02 -15.00
CA GLU A 15 -17.50 -14.89 -15.57
C GLU A 15 -17.79 -13.59 -14.81
N TYR A 16 -19.07 -13.29 -14.59
CA TYR A 16 -19.49 -12.10 -13.87
C TYR A 16 -18.94 -12.08 -12.43
N TYR A 17 -19.03 -13.22 -11.73
CA TYR A 17 -18.49 -13.37 -10.38
C TYR A 17 -16.98 -13.08 -10.36
N MET A 18 -16.21 -13.75 -11.23
CA MET A 18 -14.75 -13.62 -11.25
C MET A 18 -14.31 -12.20 -11.60
N LYS A 19 -14.95 -11.55 -12.57
CA LYS A 19 -14.64 -10.16 -12.96
C LYS A 19 -15.01 -9.15 -11.88
N SER A 20 -16.05 -9.44 -11.08
CA SER A 20 -16.53 -8.57 -10.00
C SER A 20 -15.68 -8.65 -8.72
N ARG A 21 -14.78 -9.63 -8.61
CA ARG A 21 -13.86 -9.76 -7.47
C ARG A 21 -12.88 -8.57 -7.39
N PRO A 22 -12.35 -8.24 -6.20
CA PRO A 22 -11.44 -7.13 -6.02
C PRO A 22 -10.06 -7.40 -6.63
N HIS A 23 -9.44 -6.34 -7.13
CA HIS A 23 -7.99 -6.20 -7.20
C HIS A 23 -7.49 -5.56 -5.89
N VAL A 24 -6.60 -6.25 -5.19
CA VAL A 24 -5.94 -5.72 -3.99
C VAL A 24 -4.52 -5.25 -4.33
N VAL A 25 -4.16 -4.03 -3.96
CA VAL A 25 -2.80 -3.49 -4.15
C VAL A 25 -2.13 -3.24 -2.80
N LEU A 26 -0.97 -3.86 -2.58
CA LEU A 26 -0.12 -3.68 -1.41
C LEU A 26 1.03 -2.71 -1.74
N LEU A 27 1.06 -1.55 -1.07
CA LEU A 27 2.06 -0.52 -1.28
C LEU A 27 3.09 -0.49 -0.15
N GLY A 28 4.37 -0.61 -0.51
CA GLY A 28 5.50 -0.37 0.38
C GLY A 28 6.25 0.92 0.03
N ALA A 29 7.37 1.17 0.74
CA ALA A 29 8.12 2.41 0.61
C ALA A 29 8.64 2.67 -0.81
N GLY A 30 8.92 1.61 -1.59
CA GLY A 30 9.33 1.72 -2.98
C GLY A 30 8.27 2.38 -3.88
N ALA A 31 6.98 2.22 -3.55
CA ALA A 31 5.90 2.86 -4.29
C ALA A 31 5.89 4.39 -4.08
N SER A 32 6.21 4.86 -2.86
CA SER A 32 6.34 6.30 -2.59
C SER A 32 7.58 6.89 -3.28
N CYS A 33 8.68 6.13 -3.35
CA CYS A 33 9.83 6.51 -4.18
C CYS A 33 9.43 6.64 -5.67
N ALA A 34 8.61 5.73 -6.18
CA ALA A 34 8.12 5.77 -7.56
C ALA A 34 7.11 6.91 -7.81
N ALA A 35 6.36 7.35 -6.79
CA ALA A 35 5.45 8.51 -6.87
C ALA A 35 6.19 9.82 -7.06
N ILE A 36 7.39 9.95 -6.47
CA ILE A 36 8.20 11.16 -6.53
C ILE A 36 9.66 10.84 -6.90
N PRO A 37 9.92 10.28 -8.11
CA PRO A 37 11.23 9.75 -8.47
C PRO A 37 12.32 10.83 -8.53
N ASN A 38 11.91 12.07 -8.85
CA ASN A 38 12.77 13.25 -8.89
C ASN A 38 12.67 14.11 -7.61
N GLY A 39 11.98 13.62 -6.59
CA GLY A 39 11.57 14.38 -5.42
C GLY A 39 10.15 14.92 -5.52
N ASP A 40 9.65 15.38 -4.38
CA ASP A 40 8.33 15.98 -4.21
C ASP A 40 8.26 17.37 -4.88
N LYS A 41 7.14 18.09 -4.73
CA LYS A 41 6.95 19.43 -5.29
C LYS A 41 8.05 20.42 -4.89
N ASN A 42 8.71 20.21 -3.76
CA ASN A 42 9.79 21.05 -3.24
C ASN A 42 11.18 20.42 -3.45
N GLY A 43 11.29 19.35 -4.23
CA GLY A 43 12.53 18.62 -4.49
C GLY A 43 12.99 17.72 -3.35
N ARG A 44 12.16 17.48 -2.32
CA ARG A 44 12.50 16.56 -1.22
C ARG A 44 12.41 15.13 -1.72
N LYS A 45 13.45 14.33 -1.47
CA LYS A 45 13.45 12.90 -1.81
C LYS A 45 12.98 12.08 -0.62
N ILE A 46 12.05 11.16 -0.86
CA ILE A 46 11.71 10.13 0.11
C ILE A 46 12.74 8.99 0.04
N SER A 47 13.12 8.43 1.18
CA SER A 47 14.15 7.39 1.30
C SER A 47 13.54 6.18 1.97
N ALA A 48 13.80 5.00 1.44
CA ALA A 48 13.55 3.75 2.15
C ALA A 48 14.57 3.62 3.29
N MET A 49 14.23 4.10 4.50
CA MET A 49 14.81 3.90 5.85
C MET A 49 16.34 4.05 6.09
N ASN A 50 17.22 3.91 5.10
CA ASN A 50 18.67 4.08 5.20
C ASN A 50 19.08 5.55 5.14
N GLY A 51 20.06 5.93 5.96
CA GLY A 51 20.57 7.31 6.08
C GLY A 51 19.54 8.31 6.60
N PHE A 52 18.45 7.81 7.18
CA PHE A 52 17.28 8.58 7.58
C PHE A 52 17.59 9.55 8.74
N ILE A 53 18.44 9.15 9.68
CA ILE A 53 18.86 9.97 10.83
C ILE A 53 19.63 11.22 10.41
N LYS A 54 20.59 11.07 9.51
CA LYS A 54 21.38 12.19 9.00
C LYS A 54 20.52 13.18 8.20
N LYS A 55 19.53 12.68 7.46
CA LYS A 55 18.60 13.53 6.67
C LYS A 55 17.67 14.36 7.56
N LEU A 56 17.26 13.81 8.70
CA LEU A 56 16.37 14.49 9.63
C LEU A 56 17.07 15.43 10.62
N GLY A 57 18.41 15.52 10.60
CA GLY A 57 19.15 16.28 11.60
C GLY A 57 18.95 15.72 13.02
N LEU A 58 18.66 14.43 13.14
CA LEU A 58 18.39 13.77 14.43
C LEU A 58 19.65 13.53 15.26
N THR A 59 20.83 13.88 14.73
CA THR A 59 22.12 13.71 15.40
C THR A 59 22.10 14.36 16.79
N ASP A 60 21.59 15.58 16.91
CA ASP A 60 21.53 16.32 18.19
C ASP A 60 20.63 15.66 19.25
N ILE A 61 19.59 14.93 18.82
CA ILE A 61 18.69 14.19 19.72
C ILE A 61 19.40 12.93 20.22
N LEU A 62 20.10 12.24 19.32
CA LEU A 62 20.80 11.00 19.61
C LEU A 62 22.12 11.23 20.36
N GLU A 63 22.77 12.39 20.23
CA GLU A 63 24.00 12.73 20.96
C GLU A 63 23.83 12.73 22.49
N LYS A 64 22.59 12.92 22.97
CA LYS A 64 22.25 12.87 24.40
C LYS A 64 22.11 11.43 24.93
N ILE A 65 22.21 10.43 24.06
CA ILE A 65 22.05 9.01 24.38
C ILE A 65 23.20 8.21 23.79
N THR A 66 23.83 7.40 24.62
CA THR A 66 24.79 6.41 24.11
C THR A 66 24.02 5.30 23.40
N LEU A 67 23.96 5.32 22.06
CA LEU A 67 23.46 4.21 21.26
C LEU A 67 24.42 3.02 21.36
N HIS A 68 23.87 1.83 21.55
CA HIS A 68 24.62 0.57 21.58
C HIS A 68 24.70 -0.08 20.19
N THR A 69 23.73 0.20 19.32
CA THR A 69 23.77 -0.19 17.92
C THR A 69 24.79 0.62 17.14
N SER A 70 25.47 -0.05 16.20
CA SER A 70 26.36 0.59 15.23
C SER A 70 25.69 0.82 13.87
N SER A 71 24.42 0.44 13.74
CA SER A 71 23.62 0.59 12.52
C SER A 71 23.19 2.05 12.34
N ASP A 72 23.09 2.51 11.09
CA ASP A 72 22.52 3.81 10.71
C ASP A 72 21.06 3.70 10.23
N ASN A 73 20.48 2.50 10.30
CA ASN A 73 19.09 2.22 9.97
C ASN A 73 18.17 2.70 11.10
N LEU A 74 17.11 3.44 10.72
CA LEU A 74 16.08 3.90 11.66
C LEU A 74 15.47 2.74 12.47
N GLU A 75 15.26 1.59 11.84
CA GLU A 75 14.63 0.43 12.49
C GLU A 75 15.46 -0.07 13.67
N ASP A 76 16.76 -0.31 13.48
CA ASP A 76 17.63 -0.81 14.53
C ASP A 76 17.73 0.17 15.70
N ILE A 77 17.81 1.46 15.39
CA ILE A 77 17.91 2.53 16.40
C ILE A 77 16.59 2.68 17.16
N TYR A 78 15.46 2.64 16.46
CA TYR A 78 14.16 2.71 17.09
C TYR A 78 13.89 1.50 17.98
N MET A 79 14.24 0.28 17.54
CA MET A 79 14.11 -0.93 18.35
C MET A 79 14.92 -0.84 19.65
N GLU A 80 16.16 -0.36 19.57
CA GLU A 80 16.99 -0.16 20.76
C GLU A 80 16.35 0.85 21.74
N LEU A 81 15.90 1.99 21.21
CA LEU A 81 15.23 3.02 22.00
C LEU A 81 13.93 2.50 22.64
N ASP A 82 13.12 1.74 21.92
CA ASP A 82 11.89 1.14 22.44
C ASP A 82 12.18 0.20 23.62
N GLU A 83 13.15 -0.71 23.46
CA GLU A 83 13.50 -1.67 24.50
C GLU A 83 14.01 -0.97 25.76
N ARG A 84 14.90 0.02 25.60
CA ARG A 84 15.51 0.76 26.72
C ARG A 84 14.55 1.75 27.37
N SER A 85 13.62 2.35 26.62
CA SER A 85 12.63 3.31 27.14
C SER A 85 11.78 2.75 28.28
N LYS A 86 11.68 1.41 28.41
CA LYS A 86 10.97 0.74 29.51
C LYS A 86 11.65 0.93 30.88
N ALA A 87 12.95 1.21 30.89
CA ALA A 87 13.74 1.36 32.12
C ALA A 87 14.47 2.71 32.21
N GLU A 88 14.71 3.38 31.07
CA GLU A 88 15.52 4.58 30.95
C GLU A 88 14.68 5.79 30.48
N PRO A 89 14.41 6.79 31.36
CA PRO A 89 13.57 7.95 31.01
C PRO A 89 14.13 8.80 29.86
N ASN A 90 15.45 8.97 29.77
CA ASN A 90 16.10 9.66 28.66
C ASN A 90 15.83 8.96 27.31
N CYS A 91 15.79 7.62 27.28
CA CYS A 91 15.44 6.87 26.08
C CYS A 91 13.96 7.05 25.71
N MET A 92 13.06 7.15 26.70
CA MET A 92 11.65 7.49 26.45
C MET A 92 11.49 8.89 25.85
N ASP A 93 12.17 9.89 26.40
CA ASP A 93 12.10 11.27 25.91
C ASP A 93 12.63 11.38 24.47
N ALA A 94 13.76 10.73 24.17
CA ALA A 94 14.30 10.72 22.81
C ALA A 94 13.43 9.94 21.84
N LYS A 95 12.81 8.83 22.28
CA LYS A 95 11.84 8.09 21.48
C LYS A 95 10.65 8.98 21.10
N GLN A 96 10.03 9.66 22.07
CA GLN A 96 8.91 10.57 21.79
C GLN A 96 9.32 11.70 20.85
N LYS A 97 10.48 12.32 21.09
CA LYS A 97 11.01 13.38 20.22
C LYS A 97 11.28 12.89 18.81
N LEU A 98 11.80 11.66 18.68
CA LEU A 98 12.03 11.01 17.40
C LEU A 98 10.72 10.79 16.64
N GLU A 99 9.69 10.24 17.30
CA GLU A 99 8.37 10.03 16.70
C GLU A 99 7.75 11.34 16.19
N GLU A 100 7.83 12.42 16.98
CA GLU A 100 7.36 13.76 16.57
C GLU A 100 8.08 14.27 15.31
N VAL A 101 9.41 14.24 15.31
CA VAL A 101 10.23 14.74 14.19
C VAL A 101 9.96 13.93 12.92
N ILE A 102 9.79 12.60 13.05
CA ILE A 102 9.44 11.73 11.92
C ILE A 102 8.08 12.11 11.37
N ARG A 103 7.09 12.31 12.25
CA ARG A 103 5.74 12.69 11.83
C ARG A 103 5.74 14.01 11.06
N ASP A 104 6.39 15.03 11.60
CA ASP A 104 6.48 16.35 10.99
C ASP A 104 7.20 16.29 9.63
N TYR A 105 8.33 15.58 9.57
CA TYR A 105 9.05 15.39 8.32
C TYR A 105 8.22 14.69 7.25
N MET A 106 7.50 13.63 7.62
CA MET A 106 6.67 12.89 6.68
C MET A 106 5.47 13.72 6.21
N LEU A 107 4.85 14.50 7.10
CA LEU A 107 3.67 15.32 6.78
C LEU A 107 3.96 16.39 5.72
N ASP A 108 5.20 16.88 5.68
CA ASP A 108 5.61 17.95 4.77
C ASP A 108 5.71 17.54 3.29
N PHE A 109 5.73 16.25 2.96
CA PHE A 109 5.84 15.79 1.57
C PHE A 109 4.63 16.22 0.74
N LYS A 110 4.86 16.78 -0.45
CA LYS A 110 3.80 17.24 -1.36
C LYS A 110 3.99 16.67 -2.75
N LEU A 111 2.96 16.07 -3.32
CA LEU A 111 3.00 15.62 -4.72
C LEU A 111 3.25 16.81 -5.67
N PRO A 112 4.05 16.63 -6.74
CA PRO A 112 4.15 17.57 -7.86
C PRO A 112 2.79 17.89 -8.49
N ASP A 113 2.70 18.98 -9.25
CA ASP A 113 1.43 19.38 -9.90
C ASP A 113 1.04 18.49 -11.08
N SER A 114 2.01 17.81 -11.70
CA SER A 114 1.76 16.78 -12.72
C SER A 114 1.29 15.46 -12.10
N PRO A 115 0.56 14.62 -12.85
CA PRO A 115 0.23 13.27 -12.40
C PRO A 115 1.46 12.45 -12.02
N THR A 116 1.29 11.64 -10.98
CA THR A 116 2.27 10.68 -10.46
C THR A 116 1.72 9.27 -10.55
N VAL A 117 2.55 8.24 -10.33
CA VAL A 117 2.09 6.84 -10.35
C VAL A 117 0.94 6.57 -9.38
N TYR A 118 0.81 7.32 -8.27
CA TYR A 118 -0.35 7.19 -7.38
C TYR A 118 -1.64 7.72 -8.00
N ASP A 119 -1.58 8.81 -8.78
CA ASP A 119 -2.75 9.30 -9.52
C ASP A 119 -3.21 8.26 -10.55
N TYR A 120 -2.28 7.69 -11.33
CA TYR A 120 -2.58 6.60 -12.26
C TYR A 120 -3.11 5.34 -11.55
N LEU A 121 -2.53 4.94 -10.43
CA LEU A 121 -2.96 3.77 -9.66
C LEU A 121 -4.41 3.94 -9.18
N ILE A 122 -4.72 5.09 -8.57
CA ILE A 122 -6.05 5.35 -8.02
C ILE A 122 -7.09 5.44 -9.14
N MET A 123 -6.79 6.18 -10.21
CA MET A 123 -7.71 6.31 -11.34
C MET A 123 -7.79 5.03 -12.19
N GLY A 124 -6.80 4.14 -12.10
CA GLY A 124 -6.81 2.83 -12.75
C GLY A 124 -7.62 1.76 -12.03
N LEU A 125 -8.09 2.01 -10.80
CA LEU A 125 -8.88 1.06 -10.00
C LEU A 125 -10.30 1.57 -9.79
N THR A 126 -11.20 0.76 -9.24
CA THR A 126 -12.63 1.06 -9.04
C THR A 126 -13.05 0.85 -7.58
N SER A 127 -14.29 1.18 -7.23
CA SER A 127 -14.83 0.99 -5.87
C SER A 127 -14.90 -0.45 -5.37
N LYS A 128 -14.76 -1.44 -6.27
CA LYS A 128 -14.64 -2.85 -5.88
C LYS A 128 -13.25 -3.18 -5.36
N ASP A 129 -12.24 -2.36 -5.68
CA ASP A 129 -10.83 -2.63 -5.45
C ASP A 129 -10.33 -2.00 -4.13
N LEU A 130 -9.17 -2.44 -3.65
CA LEU A 130 -8.56 -1.96 -2.40
C LEU A 130 -7.07 -1.64 -2.61
N ILE A 131 -6.65 -0.47 -2.15
CA ILE A 131 -5.23 -0.13 -1.97
C ILE A 131 -4.92 -0.15 -0.47
N ALA A 132 -4.06 -1.06 -0.05
CA ALA A 132 -3.52 -1.13 1.30
C ALA A 132 -2.06 -0.68 1.30
N THR A 133 -1.70 0.23 2.20
CA THR A 133 -0.35 0.80 2.26
C THR A 133 0.27 0.67 3.65
N PHE A 134 1.57 0.38 3.67
CA PHE A 134 2.42 0.42 4.86
C PHE A 134 3.09 1.80 5.06
N ASN A 135 2.85 2.74 4.16
CA ASN A 135 3.57 4.01 4.10
C ASN A 135 2.92 5.07 4.99
N TRP A 136 3.74 5.75 5.79
CA TRP A 136 3.28 6.84 6.64
C TRP A 136 3.08 8.16 5.89
N ASP A 137 3.73 8.34 4.74
CA ASP A 137 3.74 9.59 3.97
C ASP A 137 2.35 9.96 3.40
N PRO A 138 2.05 11.25 3.18
CA PRO A 138 0.72 11.71 2.80
C PRO A 138 0.43 11.57 1.30
N LEU A 139 1.35 11.02 0.49
CA LEU A 139 1.29 11.11 -0.97
C LEU A 139 0.06 10.38 -1.54
N LEU A 140 -0.27 9.20 -1.02
CA LEU A 140 -1.46 8.45 -1.48
C LEU A 140 -2.77 9.21 -1.17
N VAL A 141 -2.85 9.82 0.02
CA VAL A 141 -4.02 10.63 0.42
C VAL A 141 -4.17 11.86 -0.49
N GLN A 142 -3.05 12.49 -0.85
CA GLN A 142 -3.05 13.63 -1.78
C GLN A 142 -3.49 13.22 -3.19
N ALA A 143 -3.00 12.10 -3.72
CA ALA A 143 -3.44 11.58 -5.01
C ALA A 143 -4.93 11.22 -5.00
N TYR A 144 -5.42 10.64 -3.90
CA TYR A 144 -6.84 10.32 -3.77
C TYR A 144 -7.71 11.58 -3.81
N ALA A 145 -7.31 12.63 -3.09
CA ALA A 145 -8.01 13.91 -3.10
C ALA A 145 -8.02 14.56 -4.51
N ARG A 146 -6.95 14.39 -5.30
CA ARG A 146 -6.92 14.83 -6.71
C ARG A 146 -7.90 14.04 -7.57
N ALA A 147 -7.92 12.71 -7.43
CA ALA A 147 -8.79 11.83 -8.21
C ALA A 147 -10.29 12.08 -7.94
N MET A 148 -10.66 12.51 -6.72
CA MET A 148 -12.04 12.90 -6.39
C MET A 148 -12.59 14.06 -7.22
N ALA A 149 -11.72 14.86 -7.87
CA ALA A 149 -12.15 15.91 -8.78
C ALA A 149 -12.69 15.37 -10.13
N TYR A 150 -12.38 14.10 -10.45
CA TYR A 150 -12.69 13.49 -11.74
C TYR A 150 -13.76 12.40 -11.63
N THR A 151 -13.78 11.64 -10.52
CA THR A 151 -14.69 10.50 -10.39
C THR A 151 -15.04 10.17 -8.95
N THR A 152 -16.21 9.54 -8.76
CA THR A 152 -16.64 8.96 -7.48
C THR A 152 -16.44 7.45 -7.40
N ASN A 153 -16.08 6.81 -8.52
CA ASN A 153 -15.77 5.38 -8.58
C ASN A 153 -14.29 5.17 -8.23
N LEU A 154 -13.96 5.21 -6.94
CA LEU A 154 -12.58 5.16 -6.44
C LEU A 154 -12.36 3.95 -5.54
N PRO A 155 -11.15 3.36 -5.52
CA PRO A 155 -10.84 2.23 -4.65
C PRO A 155 -10.96 2.60 -3.16
N GLN A 156 -11.11 1.57 -2.34
CA GLN A 156 -11.00 1.71 -0.90
C GLN A 156 -9.52 1.86 -0.49
N LEU A 157 -9.25 2.60 0.58
CA LEU A 157 -7.89 2.76 1.12
C LEU A 157 -7.78 2.14 2.52
N ALA A 158 -6.68 1.44 2.79
CA ALA A 158 -6.34 0.87 4.09
C ALA A 158 -4.91 1.26 4.50
N PHE A 159 -4.73 1.82 5.69
CA PHE A 159 -3.44 2.32 6.19
C PHE A 159 -2.91 1.42 7.31
N LEU A 160 -2.10 0.42 6.95
CA LEU A 160 -1.74 -0.71 7.81
C LEU A 160 -0.79 -0.34 8.95
N HIS A 161 -0.01 0.72 8.78
CA HIS A 161 0.87 1.29 9.80
C HIS A 161 0.43 2.70 10.25
N GLY A 162 -0.81 3.09 9.93
CA GLY A 162 -1.27 4.47 10.06
C GLY A 162 -0.65 5.40 9.02
N ASN A 163 -1.06 6.66 9.04
CA ASN A 163 -0.61 7.66 8.07
C ASN A 163 -0.67 9.08 8.65
N VAL A 164 0.31 9.91 8.30
CA VAL A 164 0.42 11.27 8.87
C VAL A 164 -0.73 12.19 8.45
N ALA A 165 -1.32 11.97 7.27
CA ALA A 165 -2.43 12.76 6.75
C ALA A 165 -3.82 12.20 7.08
N VAL A 166 -3.90 11.02 7.71
CA VAL A 166 -5.18 10.40 8.05
C VAL A 166 -5.56 10.68 9.49
N GLY A 167 -6.82 11.07 9.66
CA GLY A 167 -7.46 11.23 10.95
C GLY A 167 -8.63 10.26 11.14
N TYR A 168 -8.99 10.03 12.39
CA TYR A 168 -10.05 9.12 12.80
C TYR A 168 -10.92 9.76 13.89
N CYS A 169 -12.23 9.59 13.77
CA CYS A 169 -13.17 9.87 14.85
C CYS A 169 -13.64 8.56 15.47
N VAL A 170 -13.39 8.39 16.77
CA VAL A 170 -13.83 7.20 17.52
C VAL A 170 -15.36 7.16 17.64
N GLU A 171 -15.96 8.30 17.99
CA GLU A 171 -17.42 8.43 18.21
C GLU A 171 -18.22 8.08 16.96
N ASP A 172 -17.87 8.68 15.82
CA ASP A 172 -18.59 8.49 14.58
C ASP A 172 -18.09 7.33 13.73
N ASN A 173 -16.95 6.76 14.12
CA ASN A 173 -16.36 5.59 13.47
C ASN A 173 -15.89 5.88 12.03
N VAL A 174 -15.53 7.13 11.71
CA VAL A 174 -15.19 7.65 10.36
C VAL A 174 -13.69 7.95 10.24
N MET A 175 -13.11 7.64 9.08
CA MET A 175 -11.76 8.03 8.67
C MET A 175 -11.82 9.11 7.58
N GLY A 176 -10.84 9.99 7.55
CA GLY A 176 -10.71 11.06 6.56
C GLY A 176 -9.38 11.80 6.75
N ASN A 177 -9.26 12.98 6.15
CA ASN A 177 -8.04 13.78 6.33
C ASN A 177 -7.98 14.31 7.77
N VAL A 178 -6.80 14.23 8.39
CA VAL A 178 -6.57 14.73 9.74
C VAL A 178 -6.99 16.20 9.88
N GLY A 179 -7.68 16.53 10.97
CA GLY A 179 -8.16 17.89 11.23
C GLY A 179 -9.46 18.28 10.52
N MET A 180 -9.97 17.47 9.58
CA MET A 180 -11.28 17.74 8.96
C MET A 180 -12.41 17.63 9.98
N PRO A 181 -13.48 18.43 9.86
CA PRO A 181 -14.61 18.36 10.77
C PRO A 181 -15.35 17.02 10.61
N CYS A 182 -15.62 16.36 11.74
CA CYS A 182 -16.50 15.19 11.79
C CYS A 182 -17.95 15.62 12.08
N ARG A 183 -18.91 14.73 11.84
CA ARG A 183 -20.33 14.98 12.10
C ARG A 183 -20.65 15.17 13.60
N CYS A 184 -19.83 14.65 14.50
CA CYS A 184 -19.90 14.92 15.94
C CYS A 184 -19.46 16.34 16.32
N GLY A 185 -18.92 17.13 15.38
CA GLY A 185 -18.45 18.49 15.61
C GLY A 185 -16.96 18.61 15.94
N GLU A 186 -16.32 17.51 16.34
CA GLU A 186 -14.88 17.48 16.61
C GLU A 186 -14.06 17.21 15.34
N PRO A 187 -12.84 17.77 15.22
CA PRO A 187 -11.95 17.45 14.12
C PRO A 187 -11.45 16.00 14.21
N LEU A 188 -11.21 15.38 13.06
CA LEU A 188 -10.63 14.03 13.00
C LEU A 188 -9.24 14.00 13.66
N ALA A 189 -9.10 13.19 14.71
CA ALA A 189 -7.87 13.09 15.47
C ALA A 189 -6.79 12.34 14.66
N PRO A 190 -5.50 12.73 14.75
CA PRO A 190 -4.44 12.07 14.01
C PRO A 190 -4.35 10.57 14.35
N THR A 191 -4.20 9.71 13.34
CA THR A 191 -3.95 8.28 13.58
C THR A 191 -2.57 8.05 14.17
N LYS A 192 -2.43 6.98 14.97
CA LYS A 192 -1.12 6.50 15.44
C LYS A 192 -0.30 5.97 14.27
N LEU A 193 1.02 6.09 14.37
CA LEU A 193 1.96 5.44 13.45
C LEU A 193 2.53 4.20 14.13
N LEU A 194 2.55 3.07 13.42
CA LEU A 194 3.24 1.87 13.89
C LEU A 194 4.69 1.91 13.44
N PHE A 195 5.58 2.22 14.37
CA PHE A 195 7.02 2.21 14.19
C PHE A 195 7.60 0.78 14.17
N PRO A 196 8.78 0.58 13.58
CA PRO A 196 9.43 -0.72 13.51
C PRO A 196 9.90 -1.18 14.90
N ILE A 197 9.10 -2.05 15.53
CA ILE A 197 9.40 -2.74 16.78
C ILE A 197 9.20 -4.24 16.60
N LYS A 198 9.83 -5.07 17.44
CA LYS A 198 9.78 -6.54 17.33
C LYS A 198 8.37 -7.13 17.36
N ASN A 199 7.49 -6.60 18.20
CA ASN A 199 6.11 -7.06 18.33
C ASN A 199 5.18 -5.86 18.13
N LYS A 200 4.54 -5.76 16.98
CA LYS A 200 3.65 -4.64 16.64
C LYS A 200 2.23 -5.01 17.04
N ASP A 201 1.65 -4.26 17.96
CA ASP A 201 0.25 -4.46 18.31
C ASP A 201 -0.69 -3.77 17.31
N TYR A 202 -1.00 -4.48 16.23
CA TYR A 202 -1.98 -4.10 15.22
C TYR A 202 -3.43 -3.99 15.73
N SER A 203 -3.71 -4.47 16.94
CA SER A 203 -5.04 -4.43 17.56
C SER A 203 -5.25 -3.25 18.50
N SER A 204 -4.16 -2.62 18.96
CA SER A 204 -4.18 -1.53 19.93
C SER A 204 -4.80 -0.22 19.43
N ASP A 205 -4.89 -0.04 18.11
CA ASP A 205 -5.46 1.14 17.47
C ASP A 205 -6.64 0.76 16.57
N THR A 206 -7.79 1.43 16.78
CA THR A 206 -9.02 1.10 16.08
C THR A 206 -8.94 1.36 14.57
N ALA A 207 -8.27 2.42 14.14
CA ALA A 207 -8.16 2.75 12.72
C ALA A 207 -7.25 1.74 11.99
N ILE A 208 -6.15 1.36 12.63
CA ILE A 208 -5.23 0.35 12.11
C ILE A 208 -5.90 -1.03 12.07
N SER A 209 -6.54 -1.45 13.15
CA SER A 209 -7.27 -2.72 13.22
C SER A 209 -8.33 -2.84 12.13
N LYS A 210 -9.07 -1.75 11.85
CA LYS A 210 -10.01 -1.69 10.72
C LYS A 210 -9.36 -1.78 9.35
N SER A 211 -8.21 -1.13 9.16
CA SER A 211 -7.47 -1.20 7.90
C SER A 211 -7.04 -2.64 7.62
N TRP A 212 -6.52 -3.34 8.64
CA TRP A 212 -6.21 -4.77 8.55
C TRP A 212 -7.44 -5.65 8.31
N LYS A 213 -8.56 -5.37 8.97
CA LYS A 213 -9.82 -6.09 8.72
C LYS A 213 -10.29 -5.92 7.27
N SER A 214 -10.22 -4.70 6.74
CA SER A 214 -10.61 -4.40 5.37
C SER A 214 -9.73 -5.12 4.36
N LEU A 215 -8.41 -5.13 4.62
CA LEU A 215 -7.45 -5.88 3.82
C LEU A 215 -7.72 -7.39 3.86
N ASN A 216 -7.94 -7.95 5.05
CA ASN A 216 -8.18 -9.39 5.20
C ASN A 216 -9.43 -9.83 4.42
N ASN A 217 -10.52 -9.07 4.56
CA ASN A 217 -11.77 -9.35 3.85
C ASN A 217 -11.59 -9.26 2.33
N ALA A 218 -10.83 -8.28 1.84
CA ALA A 218 -10.60 -8.11 0.40
C ALA A 218 -9.67 -9.20 -0.15
N LEU A 219 -8.59 -9.53 0.56
CA LEU A 219 -7.63 -10.58 0.17
C LEU A 219 -8.28 -11.96 0.11
N GLU A 220 -9.20 -12.27 1.03
CA GLU A 220 -9.89 -13.56 1.05
C GLU A 220 -10.56 -13.86 -0.29
N VAL A 221 -11.16 -12.83 -0.92
CA VAL A 221 -11.89 -12.94 -2.19
C VAL A 221 -11.19 -12.29 -3.38
N ALA A 222 -9.94 -11.84 -3.24
CA ALA A 222 -9.23 -11.12 -4.31
C ALA A 222 -9.00 -12.01 -5.52
N TYR A 223 -9.21 -11.47 -6.72
CA TYR A 223 -8.86 -12.18 -7.96
C TYR A 223 -7.44 -11.86 -8.42
N MET A 224 -6.97 -10.65 -8.07
CA MET A 224 -5.64 -10.20 -8.39
C MET A 224 -5.05 -9.46 -7.19
N VAL A 225 -3.76 -9.70 -6.93
CA VAL A 225 -3.02 -8.98 -5.90
C VAL A 225 -1.77 -8.37 -6.52
N THR A 226 -1.64 -7.04 -6.46
CA THR A 226 -0.41 -6.34 -6.86
C THR A 226 0.42 -5.98 -5.64
N ILE A 227 1.69 -6.36 -5.61
CA ILE A 227 2.67 -5.96 -4.59
C ILE A 227 3.60 -4.93 -5.23
N PHE A 228 3.53 -3.67 -4.78
CA PHE A 228 4.30 -2.58 -5.36
C PHE A 228 5.27 -1.98 -4.35
N GLY A 229 6.56 -2.19 -4.60
CA GLY A 229 7.64 -1.56 -3.84
C GLY A 229 7.67 -1.97 -2.36
N TYR A 230 7.11 -3.14 -2.04
CA TYR A 230 7.11 -3.71 -0.70
C TYR A 230 8.04 -4.91 -0.64
N SER A 231 9.04 -4.81 0.22
CA SER A 231 10.13 -5.77 0.33
C SER A 231 9.91 -6.88 1.35
N ALA A 232 8.71 -6.96 1.95
CA ALA A 232 8.38 -7.94 3.01
C ALA A 232 9.51 -8.05 4.07
N PRO A 233 9.86 -6.95 4.76
CA PRO A 233 11.03 -6.92 5.63
C PRO A 233 10.96 -7.98 6.74
N LYS A 234 12.12 -8.55 7.10
CA LYS A 234 12.25 -9.64 8.08
C LYS A 234 11.67 -9.31 9.46
N SER A 235 11.58 -8.04 9.81
CA SER A 235 11.01 -7.55 11.06
C SER A 235 9.48 -7.57 11.09
N ASP A 236 8.81 -7.72 9.94
CA ASP A 236 7.34 -7.66 9.84
C ASP A 236 6.69 -9.04 9.75
N VAL A 237 7.20 -9.98 10.56
CA VAL A 237 6.73 -11.37 10.63
C VAL A 237 5.22 -11.42 10.87
N GLU A 238 4.71 -10.55 11.73
CA GLU A 238 3.28 -10.47 12.06
C GLU A 238 2.44 -10.00 10.87
N ALA A 239 2.86 -8.96 10.14
CA ALA A 239 2.17 -8.51 8.93
C ALA A 239 2.12 -9.63 7.87
N ILE A 240 3.24 -10.32 7.64
CA ILE A 240 3.30 -11.43 6.69
C ILE A 240 2.41 -12.60 7.16
N ALA A 241 2.39 -12.92 8.45
CA ALA A 241 1.50 -13.94 8.98
C ALA A 241 0.02 -13.58 8.81
N MET A 242 -0.35 -12.31 9.01
CA MET A 242 -1.72 -11.82 8.78
C MET A 242 -2.11 -11.90 7.30
N LEU A 243 -1.22 -11.48 6.41
CA LEU A 243 -1.42 -11.58 4.96
C LEU A 243 -1.59 -13.05 4.54
N LYS A 244 -0.71 -13.96 4.99
CA LYS A 244 -0.81 -15.39 4.69
C LYS A 244 -2.11 -16.00 5.21
N LYS A 245 -2.55 -15.60 6.41
CA LYS A 245 -3.81 -16.07 6.98
C LYS A 245 -5.02 -15.63 6.14
N ALA A 246 -5.05 -14.38 5.69
CA ALA A 246 -6.11 -13.87 4.83
C ALA A 246 -6.06 -14.49 3.42
N TRP A 247 -4.86 -14.70 2.91
CA TRP A 247 -4.64 -15.36 1.62
C TRP A 247 -5.02 -16.85 1.67
N GLY A 248 -4.86 -17.54 2.79
CA GLY A 248 -5.22 -18.95 2.90
C GLY A 248 -4.25 -19.85 2.12
N ALA A 249 -4.71 -21.05 1.75
CA ALA A 249 -3.84 -22.03 1.12
C ALA A 249 -3.64 -21.74 -0.37
N VAL A 250 -2.38 -21.61 -0.78
CA VAL A 250 -1.97 -21.33 -2.17
C VAL A 250 -2.62 -22.27 -3.19
N LYS A 251 -2.78 -23.55 -2.86
CA LYS A 251 -3.42 -24.56 -3.73
C LYS A 251 -4.89 -24.27 -4.08
N ASP A 252 -5.56 -23.44 -3.27
CA ASP A 252 -6.97 -23.07 -3.46
C ASP A 252 -7.09 -21.80 -4.32
N ARG A 253 -5.97 -21.14 -4.65
CA ARG A 253 -5.89 -19.89 -5.43
C ARG A 253 -5.66 -20.11 -6.92
N ASN A 254 -6.22 -21.19 -7.44
CA ASN A 254 -6.10 -21.49 -8.87
C ASN A 254 -6.71 -20.33 -9.68
N LEU A 255 -6.03 -19.94 -10.76
CA LEU A 255 -6.46 -18.88 -11.71
C LEU A 255 -6.43 -17.45 -11.17
N GLU A 256 -6.06 -17.25 -9.90
CA GLU A 256 -5.76 -15.93 -9.34
C GLU A 256 -4.33 -15.53 -9.72
N GLU A 257 -4.04 -14.23 -9.77
CA GLU A 257 -2.75 -13.69 -10.23
C GLU A 257 -2.09 -12.82 -9.15
N ILE A 258 -0.80 -13.07 -8.90
CA ILE A 258 0.06 -12.15 -8.15
C ILE A 258 0.89 -11.30 -9.13
N GLU A 259 0.77 -9.99 -9.07
CA GLU A 259 1.59 -9.06 -9.85
C GLU A 259 2.58 -8.35 -8.93
N ILE A 260 3.86 -8.34 -9.29
CA ILE A 260 4.91 -7.74 -8.46
C ILE A 260 5.58 -6.60 -9.24
N VAL A 261 5.70 -5.45 -8.58
CA VAL A 261 6.38 -4.26 -9.12
C VAL A 261 7.54 -3.90 -8.21
N ASP A 262 8.76 -4.20 -8.66
CA ASP A 262 9.99 -3.97 -7.90
C ASP A 262 11.17 -3.71 -8.87
N LEU A 263 12.24 -3.08 -8.38
CA LEU A 263 13.44 -2.77 -9.17
C LEU A 263 14.58 -3.77 -8.92
N ARG A 264 14.45 -4.62 -7.89
CA ARG A 264 15.44 -5.66 -7.55
C ARG A 264 15.44 -6.79 -8.58
N ASP A 265 16.28 -7.79 -8.37
CA ASP A 265 16.24 -8.98 -9.21
C ASP A 265 14.93 -9.77 -8.97
N GLU A 266 14.32 -10.25 -10.05
CA GLU A 266 13.06 -11.00 -10.01
C GLU A 266 13.16 -12.25 -9.12
N ASN A 267 14.26 -13.01 -9.18
CA ASN A 267 14.40 -14.25 -8.41
C ASN A 267 14.49 -13.97 -6.90
N GLU A 268 15.19 -12.89 -6.52
CA GLU A 268 15.30 -12.46 -5.12
C GLU A 268 13.92 -12.09 -4.56
N VAL A 269 13.13 -11.36 -5.35
CA VAL A 269 11.81 -10.91 -4.91
C VAL A 269 10.83 -12.06 -4.84
N ILE A 270 10.77 -12.94 -5.84
CA ILE A 270 9.87 -14.10 -5.85
C ILE A 270 10.12 -14.99 -4.64
N GLN A 271 11.39 -15.20 -4.26
CA GLN A 271 11.71 -15.99 -3.07
C GLN A 271 11.08 -15.42 -1.79
N SER A 272 10.86 -14.11 -1.73
CA SER A 272 10.22 -13.45 -0.58
C SER A 272 8.69 -13.64 -0.55
N TRP A 273 8.10 -14.07 -1.67
CA TRP A 273 6.65 -14.18 -1.89
C TRP A 273 6.20 -15.59 -2.28
N ASP A 274 7.06 -16.61 -2.15
CA ASP A 274 6.79 -17.98 -2.61
C ASP A 274 5.53 -18.59 -1.99
N ASP A 275 5.29 -18.30 -0.71
CA ASP A 275 4.15 -18.73 0.08
C ASP A 275 2.81 -18.07 -0.33
N PHE A 276 2.83 -17.13 -1.29
CA PHE A 276 1.65 -16.50 -1.86
C PHE A 276 1.38 -16.92 -3.31
N ILE A 277 2.43 -17.32 -4.04
CA ILE A 277 2.36 -17.56 -5.48
C ILE A 277 1.89 -18.99 -5.76
N HIS A 278 0.75 -19.12 -6.45
CA HIS A 278 0.30 -20.43 -6.92
C HIS A 278 1.10 -20.87 -8.13
N THR A 279 2.05 -21.79 -7.93
CA THR A 279 2.90 -22.40 -8.98
C THR A 279 3.63 -21.37 -9.85
N HIS A 280 3.06 -20.98 -10.99
CA HIS A 280 3.58 -20.01 -11.95
C HIS A 280 2.65 -18.79 -12.14
N HIS A 281 1.65 -18.61 -11.27
CA HIS A 281 0.63 -17.56 -11.39
C HIS A 281 1.14 -16.23 -10.84
N TYR A 282 2.21 -15.73 -11.46
CA TYR A 282 2.70 -14.40 -11.16
C TYR A 282 3.22 -13.68 -12.40
N SER A 283 3.28 -12.35 -12.31
CA SER A 283 4.01 -11.51 -13.25
C SER A 283 4.90 -10.52 -12.52
N TYR A 284 6.05 -10.22 -13.12
CA TYR A 284 7.04 -9.31 -12.57
C TYR A 284 7.24 -8.10 -13.48
N HIS A 285 7.30 -6.91 -12.88
CA HIS A 285 7.45 -5.64 -13.60
C HIS A 285 8.44 -4.73 -12.87
N SER A 286 9.24 -3.99 -13.63
CA SER A 286 10.08 -2.91 -13.09
C SER A 286 9.44 -1.53 -13.24
N ASN A 287 8.22 -1.47 -13.79
CA ASN A 287 7.51 -0.24 -14.09
C ASN A 287 6.00 -0.43 -13.94
N PHE A 288 5.34 0.52 -13.27
CA PHE A 288 3.89 0.53 -13.16
C PHE A 288 3.17 0.50 -14.52
N PHE A 289 3.67 1.20 -15.55
CA PHE A 289 2.97 1.27 -16.84
C PHE A 289 2.95 -0.06 -17.61
N THR A 290 3.73 -1.07 -17.20
CA THR A 290 3.68 -2.41 -17.77
C THR A 290 2.75 -3.36 -17.02
N THR A 291 2.27 -2.96 -15.85
CA THR A 291 1.30 -3.71 -15.04
C THR A 291 -0.05 -3.85 -15.73
N THR A 292 -0.88 -4.75 -15.23
CA THR A 292 -2.25 -4.93 -15.73
C THR A 292 -3.09 -3.69 -15.48
N ILE A 293 -2.94 -3.01 -14.33
CA ILE A 293 -3.59 -1.73 -14.05
C ILE A 293 -3.15 -0.66 -15.07
N GLY A 294 -1.84 -0.57 -15.32
CA GLY A 294 -1.28 0.38 -16.28
C GLY A 294 -1.78 0.15 -17.71
N ARG A 295 -1.86 -1.11 -18.14
CA ARG A 295 -2.27 -1.49 -19.51
C ARG A 295 -3.78 -1.52 -19.72
N CYS A 296 -4.55 -1.78 -18.67
CA CYS A 296 -6.00 -1.98 -18.72
C CYS A 296 -6.68 -1.25 -17.55
N PRO A 297 -6.62 0.09 -17.51
CA PRO A 297 -7.21 0.86 -16.41
C PRO A 297 -8.71 0.56 -16.27
N ARG A 298 -9.16 0.54 -15.01
CA ARG A 298 -10.50 0.16 -14.54
C ARG A 298 -10.93 -1.28 -14.81
N ARG A 299 -10.09 -2.09 -15.46
CA ARG A 299 -10.46 -3.40 -16.02
C ARG A 299 -9.42 -4.48 -15.74
N SER A 300 -8.69 -4.39 -14.63
CA SER A 300 -7.60 -5.32 -14.35
C SER A 300 -8.10 -6.77 -14.17
N CYS A 301 -9.20 -6.97 -13.45
CA CYS A 301 -9.77 -8.30 -13.25
C CYS A 301 -10.38 -8.86 -14.54
N GLU A 302 -11.05 -8.01 -15.30
CA GLU A 302 -11.61 -8.32 -16.61
C GLU A 302 -10.52 -8.73 -17.59
N ALA A 303 -9.43 -7.97 -17.64
CA ALA A 303 -8.26 -8.26 -18.47
C ALA A 303 -7.60 -9.59 -18.08
N THR A 304 -7.44 -9.85 -16.79
CA THR A 304 -6.89 -11.12 -16.29
C THR A 304 -7.80 -12.30 -16.66
N PHE A 305 -9.11 -12.18 -16.47
CA PHE A 305 -10.06 -13.22 -16.85
C PHE A 305 -10.06 -13.47 -18.36
N ASP A 306 -10.14 -12.42 -19.16
CA ASP A 306 -10.17 -12.53 -20.62
C ASP A 306 -8.88 -13.17 -21.16
N ARG A 307 -7.72 -12.82 -20.56
CA ARG A 307 -6.42 -13.40 -20.93
C ARG A 307 -6.31 -14.88 -20.55
N LEU A 308 -6.68 -15.24 -19.32
CA LEU A 308 -6.44 -16.57 -18.76
C LEU A 308 -7.54 -17.58 -19.12
N MET A 309 -8.80 -17.15 -19.12
CA MET A 309 -9.96 -18.02 -19.29
C MET A 309 -10.48 -18.01 -20.72
N MET A 310 -10.52 -16.83 -21.35
CA MET A 310 -11.06 -16.66 -22.70
C MET A 310 -9.98 -16.70 -23.79
N ASN A 311 -8.70 -16.75 -23.41
CA ASN A 311 -7.55 -16.73 -24.32
C ASN A 311 -7.56 -15.51 -25.28
N HIS A 312 -8.04 -14.37 -24.78
CA HIS A 312 -8.08 -13.13 -25.55
C HIS A 312 -6.72 -12.42 -25.55
N TRP A 313 -6.33 -11.95 -26.73
CA TRP A 313 -5.18 -11.06 -26.88
C TRP A 313 -5.57 -9.64 -26.47
N LEU A 314 -5.05 -9.20 -25.33
CA LEU A 314 -5.25 -7.84 -24.84
C LEU A 314 -4.54 -6.83 -25.76
N LYS A 315 -5.05 -5.60 -25.80
CA LYS A 315 -4.48 -4.46 -26.55
C LYS A 315 -3.82 -3.47 -25.58
N PRO A 316 -2.56 -3.72 -25.16
CA PRO A 316 -1.92 -2.94 -24.08
C PRO A 316 -1.53 -1.52 -24.50
N ASP A 317 -1.56 -1.20 -25.79
CA ASP A 317 -1.23 0.12 -26.36
C ASP A 317 -2.25 1.22 -26.01
N LYS A 318 -3.40 0.82 -25.46
CA LYS A 318 -4.49 1.72 -25.06
C LYS A 318 -4.52 2.07 -23.57
N GLY A 319 -3.55 1.57 -22.80
CA GLY A 319 -3.42 1.88 -21.39
C GLY A 319 -2.78 3.25 -21.11
N PHE A 320 -2.42 3.47 -19.86
CA PHE A 320 -1.72 4.66 -19.40
C PHE A 320 -0.31 4.77 -20.01
N LYS A 321 0.15 6.01 -20.16
CA LYS A 321 1.50 6.36 -20.60
C LYS A 321 2.11 7.35 -19.60
N PRO A 322 3.44 7.33 -19.40
CA PRO A 322 4.10 8.15 -18.36
C PRO A 322 3.89 9.66 -18.48
N ASP A 323 3.61 10.16 -19.67
CA ASP A 323 3.55 11.56 -20.04
C ASP A 323 2.12 12.13 -20.12
N MET A 324 1.11 11.36 -19.69
CA MET A 324 -0.27 11.81 -19.67
C MET A 324 -0.51 12.90 -18.61
N ASP A 325 -1.35 13.88 -18.97
CA ASP A 325 -1.90 14.81 -17.99
C ASP A 325 -3.20 14.25 -17.38
N PHE A 326 -3.80 14.97 -16.42
CA PHE A 326 -5.04 14.53 -15.80
C PHE A 326 -6.21 14.39 -16.79
N SER A 327 -6.26 15.21 -17.85
CA SER A 327 -7.32 15.10 -18.86
C SER A 327 -7.17 13.83 -19.69
N ASP A 328 -5.94 13.43 -20.00
CA ASP A 328 -5.68 12.19 -20.71
C ASP A 328 -5.99 10.95 -19.85
N ILE A 329 -5.67 11.01 -18.56
CA ILE A 329 -6.01 9.94 -17.61
C ILE A 329 -7.54 9.82 -17.49
N ASP A 330 -8.25 10.93 -17.30
CA ASP A 330 -9.71 10.99 -17.17
C ASP A 330 -10.45 10.38 -18.38
N LYS A 331 -9.96 10.63 -19.60
CA LYS A 331 -10.54 10.02 -20.82
C LYS A 331 -10.47 8.49 -20.84
N LEU A 332 -9.56 7.89 -20.06
CA LEU A 332 -9.35 6.45 -20.00
C LEU A 332 -10.04 5.77 -18.81
N THR A 333 -10.62 6.54 -17.88
CA THR A 333 -11.02 6.06 -16.54
C THR A 333 -12.43 6.46 -16.14
#